data_AF-A0A0F9SZS9-F1
#
_entry.id   AF-A0A0F9SZS9-F1
#
_cell.length_a   1.000
_cell.length_b   1.000
_cell.length_c   1.000
_cell.angle_alpha   90.00
_cell.angle_beta   90.00
_cell.angle_gamma   90.00
#
_symmetry.space_group_name_H-M   'P 1'
#
loop_
_entity.id
_entity.type
_entity.pdbx_description
1 polymer ?
#
loop_
_entity_poly.entity_id
_entity_poly.type
_entity_poly.pdbx_seq_one_letter_code
_entity_poly.pdbx_strand_id
1 'polypeptide(L)' 'MASGSICAGTNTRYQARVRVRGDRLWTLIGKPTKSYRVALKRMAGAFSDQIYYRGDVLLLADLFDPEQMCEIVER' A
#
# COMPACT_ATOMS: atom_id res chain seq x y z
N MET A 1 -21.24 12.76 -23.71
CA MET A 1 -20.63 13.07 -22.41
C MET A 1 -19.37 12.23 -22.27
N ALA A 2 -18.21 12.81 -22.53
CA ALA A 2 -16.92 12.19 -22.27
C ALA A 2 -16.48 12.61 -20.87
N SER A 3 -16.45 11.69 -19.91
CA SER A 3 -15.89 11.96 -18.58
C SER A 3 -14.87 10.88 -18.21
N GLY A 4 -13.61 11.20 -18.52
CA GLY A 4 -12.48 10.82 -17.69
C GLY A 4 -12.08 9.34 -17.73
N SER A 5 -11.45 8.91 -18.82
CA SER A 5 -10.44 7.86 -18.74
C SER A 5 -9.30 8.37 -17.85
N ILE A 6 -9.40 8.12 -16.54
CA ILE A 6 -8.32 8.36 -15.57
C ILE A 6 -7.17 7.44 -15.99
N CYS A 7 -6.16 8.03 -16.64
CA CYS A 7 -4.84 7.45 -16.91
C CYS A 7 -4.82 5.92 -16.86
N ALA A 8 -5.39 5.26 -17.87
CA ALA A 8 -5.21 3.83 -18.09
C ALA A 8 -3.78 3.58 -18.60
N GLY A 9 -2.78 3.97 -17.80
CA GLY A 9 -1.40 3.63 -18.03
C GLY A 9 -1.26 2.13 -17.90
N THR A 10 -0.94 1.45 -18.99
CA THR A 10 -0.85 -0.02 -19.14
C THR A 10 0.15 -0.70 -18.17
N ASN A 11 0.79 0.07 -17.28
CA ASN A 11 1.82 -0.35 -16.31
C ASN A 11 1.61 0.18 -14.88
N THR A 12 0.44 0.71 -14.54
CA THR A 12 0.16 1.11 -13.16
C THR A 12 0.26 -0.10 -12.21
N ARG A 13 1.11 0.03 -11.19
CA ARG A 13 1.29 -0.98 -10.14
C ARG A 13 1.08 -0.35 -8.78
N TYR A 14 0.78 -1.20 -7.82
CA TYR A 14 0.57 -0.89 -6.42
C TYR A 14 1.53 -1.72 -5.58
N GLN A 15 2.13 -1.08 -4.58
CA GLN A 15 2.99 -1.73 -3.59
C GLN A 15 2.36 -1.56 -2.22
N ALA A 16 2.30 -2.64 -1.45
CA ALA A 16 1.96 -2.60 -0.04
C ALA A 16 3.25 -2.50 0.76
N ARG A 17 3.34 -1.56 1.69
CA ARG A 17 4.47 -1.48 2.62
C ARG A 17 3.97 -1.44 4.05
N VAL A 18 4.81 -1.94 4.94
CA VAL A 18 4.56 -1.96 6.38
C VAL A 18 5.81 -1.57 7.14
N ARG A 19 5.63 -1.22 8.41
CA ARG A 19 6.72 -0.84 9.29
C ARG A 19 6.55 -1.52 10.65
N VAL A 20 7.67 -1.92 11.26
CA VAL A 20 7.77 -2.55 12.59
C VAL A 20 8.16 -1.51 13.64
N ARG A 21 7.64 -1.65 14.87
CA ARG A 21 7.85 -0.66 15.93
C ARG A 21 9.35 -0.47 16.17
N GLY A 22 9.81 0.77 16.13
CA GLY A 22 11.23 1.11 16.29
C GLY A 22 12.06 1.04 15.00
N ASP A 23 11.58 0.41 13.94
CA ASP A 23 12.22 0.49 12.63
C ASP A 23 11.98 1.87 12.02
N ARG A 24 12.92 2.38 11.22
CA ARG A 24 12.80 3.61 10.44
C ARG A 24 12.37 3.36 9.00
N LEU A 25 12.62 2.15 8.49
CA LEU A 25 12.42 1.82 7.09
C LEU A 25 11.08 1.13 6.86
N TRP A 26 10.49 1.40 5.69
CA TRP A 26 9.32 0.69 5.21
C TRP A 26 9.75 -0.60 4.51
N THR A 27 9.15 -1.71 4.90
CA THR A 27 9.36 -3.01 4.28
C THR A 27 8.27 -3.28 3.25
N LEU A 28 8.67 -3.70 2.05
CA LEU A 28 7.73 -4.05 0.98
C LEU A 28 7.13 -5.43 1.21
N ILE A 29 5.79 -5.54 1.12
CA ILE A 29 5.07 -6.79 1.25
C ILE A 29 4.76 -7.38 -0.13
N GLY A 30 5.64 -8.28 -0.56
CA GLY A 30 5.54 -9.00 -1.83
C GLY A 30 5.81 -8.15 -3.07
N LYS A 31 5.60 -8.72 -4.26
CA LYS A 31 5.87 -8.04 -5.53
C LYS A 31 4.80 -7.00 -5.88
N PRO A 32 5.12 -5.88 -6.56
CA PRO A 32 4.12 -4.91 -7.01
C PRO A 32 2.99 -5.56 -7.83
N THR A 33 1.76 -5.14 -7.62
CA THR A 33 0.55 -5.75 -8.21
C THR A 33 -0.21 -4.73 -9.05
N LYS A 34 -0.92 -5.16 -10.11
CA LYS A 34 -1.78 -4.25 -10.89
C LYS A 34 -3.09 -3.87 -10.19
N SER A 35 -3.41 -4.51 -9.06
CA SER A 35 -4.68 -4.33 -8.37
C SER A 35 -4.46 -3.75 -6.97
N TYR A 36 -5.00 -2.55 -6.74
CA TYR A 36 -5.02 -1.90 -5.43
C TYR A 36 -5.60 -2.81 -4.33
N ARG A 37 -6.73 -3.47 -4.61
CA ARG A 37 -7.38 -4.39 -3.66
C ARG A 37 -6.48 -5.56 -3.23
N VAL A 38 -5.57 -6.01 -4.11
CA VAL A 38 -4.65 -7.10 -3.79
C VAL A 38 -3.51 -6.57 -2.91
N ALA A 39 -2.99 -5.37 -3.20
CA ALA A 39 -2.01 -4.72 -2.34
C ALA A 39 -2.60 -4.48 -0.93
N LEU A 40 -3.83 -4.00 -0.83
CA LEU A 40 -4.50 -3.81 0.47
C LEU A 40 -4.66 -5.10 1.26
N LYS A 41 -5.11 -6.18 0.63
CA LYS A 41 -5.23 -7.47 1.31
C LYS A 41 -3.88 -7.97 1.85
N ARG A 42 -2.78 -7.69 1.15
CA ARG A 42 -1.44 -8.05 1.62
C ARG A 42 -1.00 -7.22 2.82
N MET A 43 -1.23 -5.91 2.78
CA MET A 43 -0.98 -5.03 3.92
C MET A 43 -1.80 -5.47 5.15
N ALA A 44 -3.09 -5.74 4.96
CA ALA A 44 -3.97 -6.22 6.02
C ALA A 44 -3.55 -7.61 6.56
N GLY A 45 -3.11 -8.51 5.68
CA GLY A 45 -2.55 -9.80 6.07
C GLY A 45 -1.25 -9.67 6.87
N ALA A 46 -0.38 -8.70 6.53
CA ALA A 46 0.80 -8.45 7.35
C ALA A 46 0.41 -8.01 8.77
N PHE A 47 -0.64 -7.20 8.93
CA PHE A 47 -1.10 -6.81 10.27
C PHE A 47 -1.63 -7.96 11.13
N SER A 48 -2.08 -9.08 10.55
CA SER A 48 -2.47 -10.24 11.37
C SER A 48 -1.29 -10.87 12.10
N ASP A 49 -0.06 -10.66 11.62
CA ASP A 49 1.15 -11.17 12.27
C ASP A 49 1.55 -10.33 13.51
N GLN A 50 0.84 -9.24 13.82
CA GLN A 50 1.02 -8.34 14.97
C GLN A 50 2.42 -7.72 15.18
N ILE A 51 3.38 -7.99 14.29
CA ILE A 51 4.73 -7.38 14.34
C ILE A 51 4.71 -5.97 13.72
N TYR A 52 3.75 -5.68 12.84
CA TYR A 52 3.66 -4.41 12.11
C TYR A 52 2.61 -3.48 12.73
N TYR A 53 2.92 -2.19 12.82
CA TYR A 53 2.08 -1.18 13.49
C TYR A 53 1.56 -0.09 12.52
N ARG A 54 2.22 0.09 11.38
CA ARG A 54 1.84 1.04 10.33
C ARG A 54 1.97 0.42 8.94
N GLY A 55 1.10 0.86 8.03
CA GLY A 55 0.96 0.32 6.68
C GLY A 55 0.46 1.36 5.69
N ASP A 56 0.98 1.29 4.47
CA ASP A 56 0.50 2.11 3.36
C ASP A 56 0.44 1.31 2.05
N VAL A 57 -0.37 1.80 1.11
CA VAL A 57 -0.40 1.30 -0.26
C VAL A 57 -0.05 2.46 -1.19
N LEU A 58 1.04 2.28 -1.93
CA LEU A 58 1.51 3.27 -2.89
C LEU A 58 1.12 2.88 -4.32
N LEU A 59 0.73 3.89 -5.09
CA LEU A 59 0.78 3.84 -6.54
C LEU A 59 2.24 4.00 -7.00
N LEU A 60 2.70 3.17 -7.93
CA LEU A 60 4.06 3.21 -8.48
C LEU A 60 4.20 4.21 -9.63
N ALA A 61 3.13 4.94 -9.96
CA ALA A 61 3.22 6.05 -10.88
C ALA A 61 3.81 7.25 -10.13
N ASP A 62 4.73 7.97 -10.75
CA ASP A 62 5.62 9.00 -10.17
C ASP A 62 4.94 10.18 -9.44
N LEU A 63 3.61 10.21 -9.33
CA LEU A 63 2.83 11.41 -9.05
C LEU A 63 1.80 11.27 -7.92
N PHE A 64 1.80 10.18 -7.14
CA PHE A 64 0.77 9.98 -6.12
C PHE A 64 1.29 10.01 -4.69
N ASP A 65 0.54 10.69 -3.82
CA ASP A 65 0.77 10.70 -2.38
C ASP A 65 0.41 9.33 -1.77
N PRO A 66 1.21 8.81 -0.82
CA PRO A 66 0.88 7.60 -0.08
C PRO A 66 -0.49 7.68 0.57
N GLU A 67 -1.38 6.75 0.27
CA GLU A 67 -2.56 6.54 1.11
C GLU A 67 -2.17 5.64 2.30
N GLN A 68 -2.00 6.26 3.47
CA GLN A 68 -1.85 5.54 4.73
C GLN A 68 -3.23 5.09 5.20
N MET A 69 -3.51 3.80 5.08
CA MET A 69 -4.86 3.29 5.38
C MET A 69 -5.02 2.79 6.81
N CYS A 70 -3.95 2.42 7.52
CA CYS A 70 -4.10 1.83 8.86
C CYS A 70 -2.89 2.11 9.77
N GLU A 71 -3.21 2.49 11.01
CA GLU A 71 -2.29 2.49 12.16
C GLU A 71 -2.92 1.61 13.24
N ILE A 72 -2.16 0.65 13.76
CA ILE A 72 -2.58 -0.12 14.94
C ILE A 72 -2.34 0.79 16.15
N VAL A 73 -3.42 1.29 16.74
CA VAL A 73 -3.37 2.04 18.00
C VAL A 73 -3.41 1.02 19.13
N GLU A 74 -2.25 0.75 19.75
CA GLU A 74 -2.21 0.07 21.05
C GLU A 74 -2.88 1.00 22.08
N ARG A 75 -3.94 0.52 22.73
CA ARG A 75 -4.62 1.20 23.85
C ARG A 75 -3.86 1.01 25.15
#